data_AF-A0AAX2UJN5-F1
#
_entry.id   AF-A0AAX2UJN5-F1
#
_cell.length_a   1.000
_cell.length_b   1.000
_cell.length_c   1.000
_cell.angle_alpha   90.00
_cell.angle_beta   90.00
_cell.angle_gamma   90.00
#
_symmetry.space_group_name_H-M   'P 1'
#
loop_
_entity.id
_entity.type
_entity.pdbx_description
1 polymer ?
#
loop_
_entity_poly.entity_id
_entity_poly.type
_entity_poly.pdbx_seq_one_letter_code
_entity_poly.pdbx_strand_id
1 'polypeptide(L)'
;MRFLYLIVFLTSSVFGVSSLELAQNIVADSSKKRQIDLLFAHQELNDNKGNLDIERISRILKTNSLLNLTLPSPQTLRLNFKAKSDAVLFFKIINEALNEAGYVYFIPVHLNLSKGEIDYTIQVESQYVLDPGTFYRILRANSVYIEDIRQSAKNYYEYELDFSEARLETNVNLALNVTKNLEKPLRDYVFALKGAKSISIEANAADSWFAKILFLDKNLNLISAIKNDKKNNSFSGSIPSGAVYAIVSDMYNLDNIKRGLKITLKR
;
A
#
# COMPACT_ATOMS: atom_id res chain seq x y z
N MET A 1 -7.11 -46.41 -35.83
CA MET A 1 -7.83 -45.24 -35.29
C MET A 1 -7.01 -44.70 -34.12
N ARG A 2 -6.18 -43.67 -34.36
CA ARG A 2 -5.45 -42.95 -33.29
C ARG A 2 -5.85 -41.48 -33.41
N PHE A 3 -6.76 -41.05 -32.55
CA PHE A 3 -7.12 -39.64 -32.41
C PHE A 3 -5.97 -38.91 -31.72
N LEU A 4 -5.34 -37.99 -32.46
CA LEU A 4 -4.37 -37.05 -31.91
C LEU A 4 -5.16 -35.83 -31.41
N TYR A 5 -5.32 -35.69 -30.09
CA TYR A 5 -5.90 -34.50 -29.50
C TYR A 5 -4.82 -33.40 -29.43
N LEU A 6 -4.93 -32.42 -30.32
CA LEU A 6 -4.14 -31.19 -30.24
C LEU A 6 -4.85 -30.23 -29.27
N ILE A 7 -4.36 -30.15 -28.03
CA ILE A 7 -4.84 -29.16 -27.06
C ILE A 7 -4.11 -27.85 -27.37
N VAL A 8 -4.79 -26.93 -28.05
CA VAL A 8 -4.32 -25.55 -28.21
C VAL A 8 -4.63 -24.80 -26.92
N PHE A 9 -3.61 -24.54 -26.11
CA PHE A 9 -3.68 -23.54 -25.06
C PHE A 9 -3.72 -22.16 -25.72
N LEU A 10 -4.92 -21.59 -25.88
CA LEU A 10 -5.07 -20.15 -26.05
C LEU A 10 -4.69 -19.51 -24.71
N THR A 11 -3.46 -19.06 -24.57
CA THR A 11 -3.11 -18.09 -23.53
C THR A 11 -3.79 -16.79 -23.91
N SER A 12 -4.87 -16.46 -23.22
CA SER A 12 -5.41 -15.11 -23.22
C SER A 12 -4.32 -14.19 -22.64
N SER A 13 -3.56 -13.53 -23.52
CA SER A 13 -2.81 -12.34 -23.13
C SER A 13 -3.86 -11.33 -22.67
N VAL A 14 -3.99 -11.19 -21.35
CA VAL A 14 -4.68 -10.04 -20.76
C VAL A 14 -3.86 -8.84 -21.24
N PHE A 15 -4.42 -8.09 -22.19
CA PHE A 15 -3.79 -6.90 -22.72
C PHE A 15 -3.83 -5.85 -21.61
N GLY A 16 -2.79 -5.83 -20.78
CA GLY A 16 -2.51 -4.69 -19.91
C GLY A 16 -2.11 -3.47 -20.75
N VAL A 17 -2.27 -2.29 -20.16
CA VAL A 17 -1.83 -1.02 -20.75
C VAL A 17 -0.33 -1.11 -21.08
N SER A 18 0.07 -0.63 -22.26
CA SER A 18 1.50 -0.59 -22.63
C SER A 18 2.23 0.60 -21.99
N SER A 19 3.57 0.58 -21.96
CA SER A 19 4.36 1.73 -21.50
C SER A 19 4.05 3.02 -22.27
N LEU A 20 3.83 2.90 -23.58
CA LEU A 20 3.46 3.99 -24.48
C LEU A 20 2.06 4.52 -24.16
N GLU A 21 1.09 3.62 -24.03
CA GLU A 21 -0.30 3.99 -23.72
C GLU A 21 -0.40 4.67 -22.37
N LEU A 22 0.25 4.13 -21.34
CA LEU A 22 0.32 4.75 -20.02
C LEU A 22 0.96 6.14 -20.09
N ALA A 23 2.06 6.30 -20.83
CA ALA A 23 2.72 7.60 -20.99
C ALA A 23 1.78 8.62 -21.66
N GLN A 24 1.00 8.20 -22.66
CA GLN A 24 -0.02 9.03 -23.29
C GLN A 24 -1.15 9.38 -22.31
N ASN A 25 -1.61 8.42 -21.50
CA ASN A 25 -2.68 8.62 -20.52
C ASN A 25 -2.27 9.57 -19.38
N ILE A 26 -1.01 9.50 -18.91
CA ILE A 26 -0.46 10.39 -17.88
C ILE A 26 -0.36 11.83 -18.40
N VAL A 27 0.12 12.03 -19.63
CA VAL A 27 0.33 13.37 -20.18
C VAL A 27 -0.99 14.00 -20.63
N ALA A 28 -1.91 13.21 -21.19
CA ALA A 28 -3.23 13.62 -21.64
C ALA A 28 -3.26 14.87 -22.55
N ASP A 29 -2.18 15.09 -23.33
CA ASP A 29 -2.04 16.20 -24.28
C ASP A 29 -1.73 15.64 -25.68
N SER A 30 -2.70 15.74 -26.57
CA SER A 30 -2.61 15.25 -27.95
C SER A 30 -1.51 15.97 -28.76
N SER A 31 -1.15 17.21 -28.40
CA SER A 31 -0.07 17.96 -29.05
C SER A 31 1.30 17.36 -28.78
N LYS A 32 1.45 16.58 -27.70
CA LYS A 32 2.69 15.92 -27.29
C LYS A 32 2.83 14.48 -27.81
N LYS A 33 1.80 13.93 -28.46
CA LYS A 33 1.74 12.51 -28.87
C LYS A 33 2.97 12.05 -29.64
N ARG A 34 3.41 12.81 -30.67
CA ARG A 34 4.62 12.47 -31.45
C ARG A 34 5.88 12.38 -30.60
N GLN A 35 6.05 13.29 -29.64
CA GLN A 35 7.22 13.29 -28.74
C GLN A 35 7.17 12.06 -27.81
N ILE A 36 5.98 11.70 -27.32
CA ILE A 36 5.79 10.50 -26.50
C ILE A 36 6.06 9.24 -27.34
N ASP A 37 5.52 9.15 -28.56
CA ASP A 37 5.73 8.00 -29.45
C ASP A 37 7.23 7.75 -29.70
N LEU A 38 8.00 8.81 -29.98
CA LEU A 38 9.46 8.71 -30.17
C LEU A 38 10.20 8.18 -28.92
N LEU A 39 9.67 8.46 -27.73
CA LEU A 39 10.29 8.05 -26.48
C LEU A 39 9.89 6.62 -26.05
N PHE A 40 8.69 6.14 -26.41
CA PHE A 40 8.14 4.91 -25.82
C PHE A 40 7.79 3.80 -26.84
N ALA A 41 7.62 4.08 -28.14
CA ALA A 41 7.10 3.12 -29.11
C ALA A 41 7.98 1.85 -29.33
N HIS A 42 9.24 1.89 -28.91
CA HIS A 42 10.18 0.78 -29.08
C HIS A 42 10.77 0.27 -27.76
N GLN A 43 10.16 0.60 -26.62
CA GLN A 43 10.61 0.13 -25.32
C GLN A 43 9.44 -0.27 -24.42
N GLU A 44 9.40 -1.54 -24.03
CA GLU A 44 8.57 -1.99 -22.92
C GLU A 44 9.29 -1.69 -21.61
N LEU A 45 8.68 -0.84 -20.80
CA LEU A 45 9.26 -0.38 -19.54
C LEU A 45 8.56 -1.10 -18.41
N ASN A 46 9.05 -2.30 -18.11
CA ASN A 46 8.57 -3.11 -17.00
C ASN A 46 9.57 -3.12 -15.85
N ASP A 47 9.06 -3.23 -14.64
CA ASP A 47 9.86 -3.47 -13.45
C ASP A 47 10.30 -4.94 -13.34
N ASN A 48 11.05 -5.25 -12.29
CA ASN A 48 11.59 -6.60 -12.07
C ASN A 48 10.53 -7.68 -11.81
N LYS A 49 9.25 -7.32 -11.65
CA LYS A 49 8.13 -8.22 -11.48
C LYS A 49 7.25 -8.32 -12.73
N GLY A 50 7.59 -7.61 -13.80
CA GLY A 50 6.84 -7.61 -15.05
C GLY A 50 5.68 -6.61 -15.08
N ASN A 51 5.50 -5.79 -14.03
CA ASN A 51 4.53 -4.68 -14.04
C ASN A 51 5.13 -3.47 -14.76
N LEU A 52 4.32 -2.51 -15.20
CA LEU A 52 4.82 -1.26 -15.76
C LEU A 52 5.72 -0.52 -14.74
N ASP A 53 6.89 -0.07 -15.17
CA ASP A 53 7.81 0.72 -14.36
C ASP A 53 7.38 2.20 -14.38
N ILE A 54 6.31 2.50 -13.63
CA ILE A 54 5.72 3.84 -13.52
C ILE A 54 6.75 4.88 -13.06
N GLU A 55 7.68 4.47 -12.18
CA GLU A 55 8.75 5.34 -11.70
C GLU A 55 9.68 5.76 -12.84
N ARG A 56 10.11 4.81 -13.68
CA ARG A 56 10.91 5.10 -14.86
C ARG A 56 10.15 5.89 -15.92
N ILE A 57 8.90 5.53 -16.19
CA ILE A 57 8.03 6.23 -17.15
C ILE A 57 7.85 7.70 -16.72
N SER A 58 7.44 7.92 -15.46
CA SER A 58 7.28 9.26 -14.88
C SER A 58 8.57 10.07 -14.94
N ARG A 59 9.73 9.45 -14.66
CA ARG A 59 11.03 10.11 -14.79
C ARG A 59 11.32 10.55 -16.23
N ILE A 60 11.12 9.68 -17.22
CA ILE A 60 11.32 10.01 -18.64
C ILE A 60 10.42 11.19 -19.03
N LEU A 61 9.14 11.17 -18.64
CA LEU A 61 8.21 12.26 -18.92
C LEU A 61 8.66 13.59 -18.28
N LYS A 62 9.08 13.58 -17.02
CA LYS A 62 9.59 14.78 -16.32
C LYS A 62 10.86 15.32 -16.96
N THR A 63 11.85 14.47 -17.25
CA THR A 63 13.12 14.89 -17.86
C THR A 63 12.93 15.47 -19.26
N ASN A 64 11.88 15.06 -19.98
CA ASN A 64 11.54 15.59 -21.30
C ASN A 64 10.51 16.74 -21.25
N SER A 65 10.23 17.30 -20.07
CA SER A 65 9.25 18.38 -19.86
C SER A 65 7.84 18.05 -20.38
N LEU A 66 7.48 16.76 -20.36
CA LEU A 66 6.17 16.25 -20.78
C LEU A 66 5.19 16.14 -19.61
N LEU A 67 5.70 16.11 -18.37
CA LEU A 67 4.89 16.03 -17.17
C LEU A 67 5.22 17.20 -16.23
N ASN A 68 4.30 18.16 -16.14
CA ASN A 68 4.37 19.25 -15.17
C ASN A 68 3.46 18.93 -13.98
N LEU A 69 4.04 18.84 -12.78
CA LEU A 69 3.33 18.51 -11.55
C LEU A 69 3.06 19.73 -10.67
N THR A 70 3.42 20.93 -11.13
CA THR A 70 3.19 22.17 -10.40
C THR A 70 2.09 22.99 -11.08
N LEU A 71 1.11 23.39 -10.29
CA LEU A 71 0.02 24.27 -10.69
C LEU A 71 0.38 25.74 -10.42
N PRO A 72 -0.19 26.69 -11.18
CA PRO A 72 0.10 28.11 -11.00
C PRO A 72 -0.36 28.66 -9.63
N SER A 73 -1.34 28.01 -9.01
CA SER A 73 -1.86 28.32 -7.68
C SER A 73 -2.42 27.04 -7.05
N PRO A 74 -2.68 27.02 -5.73
CA PRO A 74 -3.51 25.97 -5.14
C PRO A 74 -4.84 25.86 -5.89
N GLN A 75 -5.21 24.64 -6.23
CA GLN A 75 -6.47 24.30 -6.89
C GLN A 75 -7.02 23.01 -6.30
N THR A 76 -8.32 22.83 -6.45
CA THR A 76 -9.00 21.57 -6.18
C THR A 76 -8.52 20.50 -7.16
N LEU A 77 -7.92 19.45 -6.62
CA LEU A 77 -7.60 18.20 -7.31
C LEU A 77 -8.59 17.11 -6.90
N ARG A 78 -8.97 16.27 -7.87
CA ARG A 78 -9.68 15.01 -7.61
C ARG A 78 -8.77 13.85 -7.94
N LEU A 79 -8.66 12.90 -7.02
CA LEU A 79 -7.94 11.65 -7.20
C LEU A 79 -8.93 10.52 -7.03
N ASN A 80 -9.11 9.70 -8.06
CA ASN A 80 -9.94 8.51 -7.99
C ASN A 80 -9.08 7.26 -8.02
N PHE A 81 -9.39 6.32 -7.13
CA PHE A 81 -8.69 5.06 -6.98
C PHE A 81 -9.67 3.92 -7.21
N LYS A 82 -9.37 3.07 -8.20
CA LYS A 82 -10.17 1.90 -8.55
C LYS A 82 -9.35 0.65 -8.30
N ALA A 83 -9.92 -0.31 -7.58
CA ALA A 83 -9.26 -1.57 -7.29
C ALA A 83 -10.26 -2.67 -6.96
N LYS A 84 -9.86 -3.93 -7.15
CA LYS A 84 -10.52 -5.07 -6.52
C LYS A 84 -9.77 -5.45 -5.25
N SER A 85 -10.36 -5.21 -4.08
CA SER A 85 -9.68 -5.42 -2.80
C SER A 85 -10.66 -5.59 -1.63
N ASP A 86 -10.15 -6.08 -0.51
CA ASP A 86 -10.78 -5.85 0.78
C ASP A 86 -10.71 -4.35 1.14
N ALA A 87 -11.82 -3.81 1.65
CA ALA A 87 -11.97 -2.39 1.93
C ALA A 87 -11.02 -1.90 3.03
N VAL A 88 -10.80 -2.69 4.09
CA VAL A 88 -9.97 -2.27 5.22
C VAL A 88 -8.51 -2.14 4.78
N LEU A 89 -8.01 -3.16 4.07
CA LEU A 89 -6.66 -3.15 3.49
C LEU A 89 -6.49 -2.01 2.48
N PHE A 90 -7.46 -1.80 1.60
CA PHE A 90 -7.44 -0.74 0.60
C PHE A 90 -7.31 0.64 1.25
N PHE A 91 -8.23 1.01 2.13
CA PHE A 91 -8.21 2.34 2.75
C PHE A 91 -6.96 2.55 3.60
N LYS A 92 -6.48 1.50 4.27
CA LYS A 92 -5.23 1.58 5.03
C LYS A 92 -4.05 1.96 4.13
N ILE A 93 -3.84 1.22 3.04
CA ILE A 93 -2.70 1.44 2.15
C ILE A 93 -2.83 2.78 1.41
N ILE A 94 -4.00 3.09 0.85
CA ILE A 94 -4.19 4.35 0.09
C ILE A 94 -4.00 5.57 0.98
N ASN A 95 -4.56 5.59 2.19
CA ASN A 95 -4.42 6.73 3.10
C ASN A 95 -2.96 6.89 3.57
N GLU A 96 -2.26 5.81 3.89
CA GLU A 96 -0.84 5.88 4.26
C GLU A 96 0.03 6.35 3.09
N ALA A 97 -0.24 5.85 1.88
CA ALA A 97 0.50 6.23 0.68
C ALA A 97 0.30 7.71 0.33
N LEU A 98 -0.92 8.22 0.46
CA LEU A 98 -1.24 9.64 0.27
C LEU A 98 -0.54 10.52 1.32
N ASN A 99 -0.60 10.12 2.59
CA ASN A 99 0.08 10.84 3.67
C ASN A 99 1.60 10.93 3.44
N GLU A 100 2.22 9.82 3.04
CA GLU A 100 3.66 9.78 2.71
C GLU A 100 4.00 10.60 1.46
N ALA A 101 3.07 10.68 0.49
CA ALA A 101 3.18 11.56 -0.66
C ALA A 101 2.89 13.06 -0.34
N GLY A 102 2.57 13.39 0.92
CA GLY A 102 2.32 14.76 1.38
C GLY A 102 0.86 15.22 1.35
N TYR A 103 -0.09 14.34 1.01
CA TYR A 103 -1.52 14.61 0.98
C TYR A 103 -2.18 14.22 2.30
N VAL A 104 -2.04 15.08 3.32
CA VAL A 104 -2.52 14.80 4.69
C VAL A 104 -4.00 15.18 4.90
N TYR A 105 -4.48 16.21 4.19
CA TYR A 105 -5.84 16.72 4.32
C TYR A 105 -6.60 16.52 3.02
N PHE A 106 -7.38 15.45 2.94
CA PHE A 106 -8.25 15.15 1.80
C PHE A 106 -9.66 14.79 2.27
N ILE A 107 -10.64 15.05 1.42
CA ILE A 107 -12.05 14.85 1.68
C ILE A 107 -12.56 13.74 0.75
N PRO A 108 -13.08 12.61 1.29
CA PRO A 108 -13.84 11.66 0.50
C PRO A 108 -15.07 12.32 -0.15
N VAL A 109 -15.19 12.23 -1.47
CA VAL A 109 -16.34 12.80 -2.22
C VAL A 109 -17.14 11.74 -2.96
N HIS A 110 -16.57 10.56 -3.22
CA HIS A 110 -17.27 9.43 -3.78
C HIS A 110 -16.74 8.12 -3.20
N LEU A 111 -17.64 7.18 -2.93
CA LEU A 111 -17.30 5.82 -2.58
C LEU A 111 -18.37 4.86 -3.12
N ASN A 112 -17.94 3.92 -3.95
CA ASN A 112 -18.71 2.76 -4.34
C ASN A 112 -17.99 1.49 -3.90
N LEU A 113 -18.71 0.60 -3.21
CA LEU A 113 -18.24 -0.70 -2.77
C LEU A 113 -19.21 -1.75 -3.33
N SER A 114 -18.82 -2.43 -4.41
CA SER A 114 -19.68 -3.41 -5.08
C SER A 114 -18.90 -4.64 -5.49
N LYS A 115 -19.31 -5.82 -5.02
CA LYS A 115 -18.70 -7.12 -5.40
C LYS A 115 -17.17 -7.19 -5.21
N GLY A 116 -16.64 -6.46 -4.23
CA GLY A 116 -15.20 -6.37 -3.96
C GLY A 116 -14.44 -5.38 -4.85
N GLU A 117 -15.13 -4.72 -5.77
CA GLU A 117 -14.63 -3.54 -6.48
C GLU A 117 -14.87 -2.30 -5.62
N ILE A 118 -13.84 -1.45 -5.58
CA ILE A 118 -13.79 -0.20 -4.86
C ILE A 118 -13.56 0.90 -5.88
N ASP A 119 -14.42 1.90 -5.89
CA ASP A 119 -14.24 3.17 -6.62
C ASP A 119 -14.29 4.30 -5.59
N TYR A 120 -13.14 4.93 -5.35
CA TYR A 120 -12.94 5.86 -4.25
C TYR A 120 -12.34 7.16 -4.74
N THR A 121 -13.16 8.21 -4.77
CA THR A 121 -12.69 9.56 -5.12
C THR A 121 -12.52 10.42 -3.88
N ILE A 122 -11.35 11.05 -3.80
CA ILE A 122 -11.05 12.10 -2.85
C ILE A 122 -10.85 13.44 -3.54
N GLN A 123 -11.01 14.50 -2.76
CA GLN A 123 -10.72 15.86 -3.14
C GLN A 123 -9.65 16.45 -2.22
N VAL A 124 -8.69 17.17 -2.78
CA VAL A 124 -7.62 17.86 -2.04
C VAL A 124 -7.32 19.22 -2.66
N GLU A 125 -7.07 20.22 -1.82
CA GLU A 125 -6.55 21.52 -2.25
C GLU A 125 -5.03 21.46 -2.29
N SER A 126 -4.43 21.61 -3.48
CA SER A 126 -2.99 21.50 -3.63
C SER A 126 -2.48 22.35 -4.79
N GLN A 127 -1.24 22.82 -4.68
CA GLN A 127 -0.50 23.39 -5.80
C GLN A 127 0.32 22.31 -6.55
N TYR A 128 0.41 21.11 -5.99
CA TYR A 128 1.19 20.00 -6.54
C TYR A 128 0.28 18.84 -6.91
N VAL A 129 0.43 18.35 -8.13
CA VAL A 129 -0.21 17.12 -8.62
C VAL A 129 0.54 15.91 -8.05
N LEU A 130 -0.20 14.85 -7.73
CA LEU A 130 0.38 13.62 -7.17
C LEU A 130 1.38 13.04 -8.19
N ASP A 131 2.65 12.99 -7.81
CA ASP A 131 3.71 12.47 -8.68
C ASP A 131 3.52 10.96 -8.89
N PRO A 132 3.20 10.50 -10.12
CA PRO A 132 2.92 9.08 -10.37
C PRO A 132 4.05 8.13 -9.98
N GLY A 133 5.30 8.54 -10.23
CA GLY A 133 6.46 7.70 -9.96
C GLY A 133 6.75 7.57 -8.46
N THR A 134 6.61 8.66 -7.71
CA THR A 134 6.74 8.65 -6.25
C THR A 134 5.60 7.86 -5.62
N PHE A 135 4.36 8.07 -6.06
CA PHE A 135 3.21 7.34 -5.54
C PHE A 135 3.33 5.83 -5.80
N TYR A 136 3.74 5.43 -7.01
CA TYR A 136 4.01 4.04 -7.33
C TYR A 136 5.08 3.42 -6.42
N ARG A 137 6.18 4.13 -6.18
CA ARG A 137 7.25 3.66 -5.28
C ARG A 137 6.72 3.40 -3.86
N ILE A 138 5.88 4.29 -3.33
CA ILE A 138 5.26 4.14 -2.01
C ILE A 138 4.32 2.93 -1.97
N LEU A 139 3.42 2.80 -2.96
CA LEU A 139 2.49 1.67 -3.06
C LEU A 139 3.20 0.31 -3.15
N ARG A 140 4.33 0.24 -3.87
CA ARG A 140 5.10 -1.01 -4.02
C ARG A 140 5.65 -1.55 -2.70
N ALA A 141 5.87 -0.71 -1.68
CA ALA A 141 6.28 -1.17 -0.36
C ALA A 141 5.22 -2.11 0.27
N ASN A 142 3.95 -1.89 -0.09
CA ASN A 142 2.81 -2.72 0.28
C ASN A 142 2.43 -3.76 -0.81
N SER A 143 3.30 -3.96 -1.82
CA SER A 143 3.03 -4.84 -2.98
C SER A 143 1.74 -4.51 -3.72
N VAL A 144 1.40 -3.22 -3.80
CA VAL A 144 0.33 -2.68 -4.64
C VAL A 144 0.95 -2.07 -5.89
N TYR A 145 0.34 -2.34 -7.04
CA TYR A 145 0.81 -1.90 -8.34
C TYR A 145 -0.22 -0.98 -9.01
N ILE A 146 0.25 -0.05 -9.84
CA ILE A 146 -0.61 0.78 -10.67
C ILE A 146 -0.67 0.13 -12.05
N GLU A 147 -1.86 -0.22 -12.50
CA GLU A 147 -2.12 -0.79 -13.82
C GLU A 147 -2.29 0.30 -14.87
N ASP A 148 -2.97 1.39 -14.52
CA ASP A 148 -3.15 2.55 -15.39
C ASP A 148 -3.31 3.86 -14.59
N ILE A 149 -3.01 4.99 -15.25
CA ILE A 149 -3.21 6.34 -14.74
C ILE A 149 -3.80 7.18 -15.86
N ARG A 150 -4.99 7.76 -15.66
CA ARG A 150 -5.65 8.61 -16.64
C ARG A 150 -5.98 9.96 -16.07
N GLN A 151 -5.75 11.02 -16.85
CA GLN A 151 -6.36 12.32 -16.57
C GLN A 151 -7.69 12.42 -17.33
N SER A 152 -8.80 12.08 -16.67
CA SER A 152 -10.12 12.05 -17.29
C SER A 152 -10.74 13.44 -17.48
N ALA A 153 -10.29 14.42 -16.69
CA ALA A 153 -10.61 15.84 -16.86
C ALA A 153 -9.49 16.70 -16.26
N LYS A 154 -9.57 18.02 -16.49
CA LYS A 154 -8.65 18.98 -15.86
C LYS A 154 -8.65 18.76 -14.33
N ASN A 155 -7.48 18.55 -13.76
CA ASN A 155 -7.27 18.29 -12.33
C ASN A 155 -7.98 17.05 -11.77
N TYR A 156 -8.43 16.13 -12.62
CA TYR A 156 -9.03 14.87 -12.21
C TYR A 156 -8.19 13.70 -12.73
N TYR A 157 -7.58 12.97 -11.80
CA TYR A 157 -6.70 11.84 -12.07
C TYR A 157 -7.31 10.56 -11.54
N GLU A 158 -7.35 9.54 -12.37
CA GLU A 158 -7.84 8.21 -12.04
C GLU A 158 -6.67 7.22 -12.03
N TYR A 159 -6.64 6.35 -11.04
CA TYR A 159 -5.64 5.31 -10.85
C TYR A 159 -6.35 3.96 -10.80
N GLU A 160 -5.99 3.05 -11.69
CA GLU A 160 -6.38 1.64 -11.64
C GLU A 160 -5.27 0.88 -10.92
N LEU A 161 -5.62 0.16 -9.85
CA LEU A 161 -4.65 -0.42 -8.92
C LEU A 161 -4.86 -1.93 -8.77
N ASP A 162 -3.75 -2.66 -8.83
CA ASP A 162 -3.71 -4.08 -8.52
C ASP A 162 -3.38 -4.30 -7.03
N PHE A 163 -4.35 -4.87 -6.33
CA PHE A 163 -4.26 -5.27 -4.92
C PHE A 163 -4.17 -6.80 -4.73
N SER A 164 -4.02 -7.58 -5.79
CA SER A 164 -4.02 -9.05 -5.74
C SER A 164 -2.97 -9.63 -4.78
N GLU A 165 -1.79 -9.00 -4.74
CA GLU A 165 -0.65 -9.37 -3.90
C GLU A 165 -0.43 -8.39 -2.73
N ALA A 166 -1.41 -7.53 -2.45
CA ALA A 166 -1.30 -6.49 -1.43
C ALA A 166 -1.02 -7.07 -0.04
N ARG A 167 -0.07 -6.46 0.65
CA ARG A 167 0.32 -6.82 2.01
C ARG A 167 0.78 -5.58 2.76
N LEU A 168 0.47 -5.52 4.05
CA LEU A 168 0.87 -4.38 4.88
C LEU A 168 2.38 -4.37 5.07
N GLU A 169 3.01 -3.24 4.78
CA GLU A 169 4.38 -2.96 5.16
C GLU A 169 4.47 -2.80 6.69
N THR A 170 5.27 -3.65 7.30
CA THR A 170 5.40 -3.70 8.76
C THR A 170 6.62 -2.90 9.22
N ASN A 171 6.46 -2.11 10.29
CA ASN A 171 7.57 -1.32 10.85
C ASN A 171 8.51 -2.14 11.77
N VAL A 172 8.16 -3.39 12.09
CA VAL A 172 8.99 -4.30 12.88
C VAL A 172 9.18 -5.63 12.14
N ASN A 173 10.44 -6.01 11.91
CA ASN A 173 10.79 -7.33 11.40
C ASN A 173 11.23 -8.26 12.55
N LEU A 174 10.50 -9.35 12.76
CA LEU A 174 10.80 -10.40 13.75
C LEU A 174 11.19 -11.71 13.07
N ALA A 175 12.20 -12.39 13.60
CA ALA A 175 12.50 -13.78 13.24
C ALA A 175 11.75 -14.73 14.18
N LEU A 176 11.38 -15.92 13.69
CA LEU A 176 10.77 -16.95 14.53
C LEU A 176 11.80 -17.49 15.53
N ASN A 177 11.35 -17.78 16.74
CA ASN A 177 12.12 -18.33 17.86
C ASN A 177 13.30 -17.45 18.32
N VAL A 178 13.29 -16.16 17.96
CA VAL A 178 14.31 -15.19 18.38
C VAL A 178 13.63 -14.06 19.12
N THR A 179 14.18 -13.71 20.29
CA THR A 179 13.76 -12.51 21.03
C THR A 179 14.40 -11.28 20.42
N LYS A 180 13.58 -10.31 20.01
CA LYS A 180 14.05 -9.01 19.54
C LYS A 180 13.73 -7.92 20.55
N ASN A 181 14.73 -7.12 20.90
CA ASN A 181 14.53 -5.88 21.65
C ASN A 181 14.16 -4.77 20.66
N LEU A 182 13.04 -4.10 20.89
CA LEU A 182 12.55 -2.98 20.10
C LEU A 182 12.92 -1.68 20.80
N GLU A 183 13.19 -0.64 20.01
CA GLU A 183 13.47 0.71 20.50
C GLU A 183 12.17 1.42 20.94
N LYS A 184 12.30 2.62 21.50
CA LYS A 184 11.15 3.48 21.85
C LYS A 184 10.21 3.60 20.63
N PRO A 185 8.91 3.31 20.79
CA PRO A 185 7.97 3.45 19.69
C PRO A 185 7.66 4.92 19.44
N LEU A 186 7.80 5.38 18.19
CA LEU A 186 7.19 6.63 17.71
C LEU A 186 5.75 6.41 17.24
N ARG A 187 5.39 5.15 16.96
CA ARG A 187 4.08 4.64 16.55
C ARG A 187 3.94 3.20 17.05
N ASP A 188 2.73 2.65 17.01
CA ASP A 188 2.46 1.26 17.36
C ASP A 188 3.42 0.30 16.63
N TYR A 189 3.84 -0.78 17.31
CA TYR A 189 4.62 -1.82 16.66
C TYR A 189 3.71 -2.70 15.80
N VAL A 190 4.03 -2.81 14.52
CA VAL A 190 3.27 -3.61 13.55
C VAL A 190 4.22 -4.62 12.93
N PHE A 191 3.88 -5.90 13.00
CA PHE A 191 4.71 -6.98 12.47
C PHE A 191 3.88 -8.15 11.94
N ALA A 192 4.47 -8.87 10.98
CA ALA A 192 3.92 -10.12 10.47
C ALA A 192 4.23 -11.26 11.44
N LEU A 193 3.24 -12.14 11.66
CA LEU A 193 3.32 -13.27 12.58
C LEU A 193 4.02 -14.49 11.97
N LYS A 194 4.19 -14.53 10.64
CA LYS A 194 4.97 -15.54 9.91
C LYS A 194 4.60 -17.00 10.27
N GLY A 195 3.32 -17.24 10.56
CA GLY A 195 2.80 -18.56 10.95
C GLY A 195 3.19 -19.02 12.37
N ALA A 196 3.63 -18.11 13.25
CA ALA A 196 3.83 -18.41 14.66
C ALA A 196 2.52 -18.83 15.34
N LYS A 197 2.61 -19.74 16.31
CA LYS A 197 1.48 -20.22 17.12
C LYS A 197 1.35 -19.53 18.47
N SER A 198 2.43 -18.93 18.95
CA SER A 198 2.41 -18.16 20.20
C SER A 198 3.35 -16.97 20.14
N ILE A 199 3.07 -16.01 21.01
CA ILE A 199 3.83 -14.77 21.16
C ILE A 199 4.11 -14.54 22.64
N SER A 200 5.29 -14.00 22.92
CA SER A 200 5.68 -13.51 24.23
C SER A 200 6.20 -12.09 24.08
N ILE A 201 5.73 -11.19 24.94
CA ILE A 201 6.03 -9.76 24.93
C ILE A 201 6.37 -9.33 26.35
N GLU A 202 7.49 -8.64 26.52
CA GLU A 202 7.92 -8.11 27.81
C GLU A 202 8.24 -6.63 27.67
N ALA A 203 7.67 -5.82 28.57
CA ALA A 203 8.06 -4.43 28.75
C ALA A 203 9.23 -4.33 29.72
N ASN A 204 9.94 -3.20 29.70
CA ASN A 204 10.96 -2.92 30.68
C ASN A 204 10.36 -2.87 32.11
N ALA A 205 11.10 -3.32 33.13
CA ALA A 205 10.62 -3.29 34.52
C ALA A 205 10.28 -1.87 35.01
N ALA A 206 10.99 -0.86 34.50
CA ALA A 206 10.77 0.56 34.81
C ALA A 206 9.67 1.22 33.96
N ASP A 207 9.01 0.46 33.09
CA ASP A 207 7.87 0.87 32.28
C ASP A 207 6.55 0.40 32.95
N SER A 208 5.44 0.95 32.49
CA SER A 208 4.10 0.68 33.03
C SER A 208 3.17 0.31 31.88
N TRP A 209 3.43 -0.83 31.26
CA TRP A 209 2.70 -1.22 30.07
C TRP A 209 1.28 -1.67 30.40
N PHE A 210 0.30 -1.06 29.74
CA PHE A 210 -1.10 -1.45 29.71
C PHE A 210 -1.37 -2.11 28.36
N ALA A 211 -1.17 -3.42 28.31
CA ALA A 211 -1.07 -4.13 27.06
C ALA A 211 -2.29 -3.95 26.15
N LYS A 212 -2.03 -3.48 24.92
CA LYS A 212 -2.98 -3.47 23.80
C LYS A 212 -2.37 -4.24 22.65
N ILE A 213 -2.93 -5.40 22.34
CA ILE A 213 -2.46 -6.28 21.26
C ILE A 213 -3.65 -6.57 20.35
N LEU A 214 -3.53 -6.28 19.06
CA LEU A 214 -4.54 -6.58 18.06
C LEU A 214 -3.99 -7.65 17.13
N PHE A 215 -4.75 -8.71 16.88
CA PHE A 215 -4.43 -9.75 15.90
C PHE A 215 -5.33 -9.57 14.69
N LEU A 216 -4.72 -9.45 13.51
CA LEU A 216 -5.42 -9.15 12.27
C LEU A 216 -5.20 -10.27 11.25
N ASP A 217 -6.20 -10.50 10.40
CA ASP A 217 -6.07 -11.40 9.24
C ASP A 217 -5.21 -10.76 8.12
N LYS A 218 -5.08 -11.46 6.98
CA LYS A 218 -4.32 -10.96 5.82
C LYS A 218 -4.88 -9.65 5.22
N ASN A 219 -6.16 -9.39 5.40
CA ASN A 219 -6.90 -8.25 4.90
C ASN A 219 -7.01 -7.13 5.95
N LEU A 220 -6.33 -7.27 7.09
CA LEU A 220 -6.34 -6.36 8.23
C LEU A 220 -7.66 -6.33 9.01
N ASN A 221 -8.56 -7.29 8.79
CA ASN A 221 -9.73 -7.43 9.63
C ASN A 221 -9.32 -7.94 11.02
N LEU A 222 -9.92 -7.37 12.06
CA LEU A 222 -9.64 -7.74 13.44
C LEU A 222 -10.16 -9.15 13.73
N ILE A 223 -9.26 -10.07 14.12
CA ILE A 223 -9.63 -11.40 14.60
C ILE A 223 -9.85 -11.37 16.11
N SER A 224 -8.92 -10.75 16.84
CA SER A 224 -9.04 -10.61 18.28
C SER A 224 -8.24 -9.44 18.82
N ALA A 225 -8.59 -9.00 20.02
CA ALA A 225 -7.88 -7.96 20.75
C ALA A 225 -7.66 -8.38 22.19
N ILE A 226 -6.48 -8.04 22.71
CA ILE A 226 -6.12 -8.17 24.11
C ILE A 226 -5.93 -6.75 24.63
N LYS A 227 -6.66 -6.41 25.68
CA LYS A 227 -6.64 -5.08 26.31
C LYS A 227 -6.58 -5.28 27.81
N ASN A 228 -5.49 -4.84 28.42
CA ASN A 228 -5.32 -4.86 29.86
C ASN A 228 -5.41 -3.43 30.41
N ASP A 229 -6.42 -3.19 31.23
CA ASP A 229 -6.61 -1.95 32.00
C ASP A 229 -5.69 -1.87 33.23
N LYS A 230 -5.14 -3.02 33.66
CA LYS A 230 -4.14 -3.12 34.71
C LYS A 230 -2.74 -3.17 34.13
N LYS A 231 -1.82 -2.50 34.81
CA LYS A 231 -0.38 -2.57 34.50
C LYS A 231 0.05 -4.04 34.48
N ASN A 232 0.60 -4.45 33.34
CA ASN A 232 1.18 -5.77 33.17
C ASN A 232 2.37 -5.67 32.23
N ASN A 233 3.57 -5.85 32.77
CA ASN A 233 4.81 -5.72 32.01
C ASN A 233 5.16 -6.99 31.21
N SER A 234 4.26 -7.99 31.16
CA SER A 234 4.46 -9.19 30.35
C SER A 234 3.17 -9.73 29.77
N PHE A 235 3.23 -10.26 28.57
CA PHE A 235 2.16 -11.01 27.95
C PHE A 235 2.74 -12.26 27.32
N SER A 236 2.06 -13.40 27.48
CA SER A 236 2.34 -14.62 26.73
C SER A 236 1.03 -15.31 26.41
N GLY A 237 0.84 -15.72 25.16
CA GLY A 237 -0.40 -16.33 24.74
C GLY A 237 -0.33 -16.96 23.34
N SER A 238 -1.36 -17.74 23.03
CA SER A 238 -1.56 -18.31 21.69
C SER A 238 -1.95 -17.23 20.69
N ILE A 239 -1.44 -17.35 19.48
CA ILE A 239 -1.87 -16.54 18.33
C ILE A 239 -3.16 -17.17 17.77
N PRO A 240 -4.24 -16.39 17.57
CA PRO A 240 -5.47 -16.89 16.96
C PRO A 240 -5.23 -17.46 15.56
N SER A 241 -6.01 -18.49 15.20
CA SER A 241 -6.00 -19.03 13.83
C SER A 241 -6.35 -17.96 12.80
N GLY A 242 -5.66 -17.98 11.66
CA GLY A 242 -5.86 -17.02 10.56
C GLY A 242 -5.18 -15.66 10.76
N ALA A 243 -4.57 -15.38 11.92
CA ALA A 243 -3.86 -14.14 12.16
C ALA A 243 -2.56 -14.08 11.35
N VAL A 244 -2.39 -12.98 10.60
CA VAL A 244 -1.22 -12.71 9.77
C VAL A 244 -0.39 -11.56 10.34
N TYR A 245 -1.04 -10.56 10.94
CA TYR A 245 -0.36 -9.42 11.54
C TYR A 245 -0.73 -9.27 13.02
N ALA A 246 0.18 -8.64 13.77
CA ALA A 246 -0.14 -8.10 15.08
C ALA A 246 0.25 -6.63 15.17
N ILE A 247 -0.58 -5.87 15.88
CA ILE A 247 -0.32 -4.50 16.31
C ILE A 247 -0.18 -4.51 17.82
N VAL A 248 0.97 -4.06 18.33
CA VAL A 248 1.28 -4.00 19.76
C VAL A 248 1.50 -2.55 20.16
N SER A 249 0.74 -2.11 21.16
CA SER A 249 0.73 -0.74 21.68
C SER A 249 0.42 -0.72 23.17
N ASP A 250 0.22 0.48 23.70
CA ASP A 250 -0.27 0.74 25.04
C ASP A 250 -1.73 1.22 24.96
N MET A 251 -2.55 0.88 25.97
CA MET A 251 -3.95 1.31 26.05
C MET A 251 -4.13 2.82 26.18
N TYR A 252 -3.16 3.52 26.78
CA TYR A 252 -3.29 4.93 27.14
C TYR A 252 -2.27 5.81 26.43
N ASN A 253 -0.98 5.45 26.48
CA ASN A 253 0.10 6.27 25.91
C ASN A 253 1.35 5.43 25.62
N LEU A 254 1.95 5.61 24.43
CA LEU A 254 3.22 4.97 24.05
C LEU A 254 4.40 5.34 24.97
N ASP A 255 4.35 6.47 25.68
CA ASP A 255 5.37 6.81 26.68
C ASP A 255 5.40 5.83 27.87
N ASN A 256 4.34 5.06 28.10
CA ASN A 256 4.32 3.98 29.08
C ASN A 256 5.27 2.83 28.74
N ILE A 257 5.67 2.71 27.47
CA ILE A 257 6.63 1.74 26.93
C ILE A 257 7.84 2.45 26.29
N LYS A 258 8.25 3.60 26.85
CA LYS A 258 9.31 4.45 26.31
C LYS A 258 10.69 3.79 26.20
N ARG A 259 10.91 2.66 26.89
CA ARG A 259 12.16 1.87 26.79
C ARG A 259 12.03 0.71 25.80
N GLY A 260 10.90 0.61 25.13
CA GLY A 260 10.58 -0.41 24.14
C GLY A 260 10.14 -1.74 24.74
N LEU A 261 9.89 -2.70 23.85
CA LEU A 261 9.40 -4.04 24.17
C LEU A 261 10.36 -5.12 23.68
N LYS A 262 10.40 -6.25 24.38
CA LYS A 262 11.00 -7.49 23.89
C LYS A 262 9.91 -8.37 23.32
N ILE A 263 10.05 -8.81 22.08
CA ILE A 263 9.05 -9.67 21.43
C ILE A 263 9.70 -10.96 20.94
N THR A 264 9.04 -12.09 21.20
CA THR A 264 9.41 -13.41 20.69
C THR A 264 8.20 -14.08 20.06
N LEU A 265 8.34 -14.52 18.82
CA LEU A 265 7.36 -15.35 18.12
C LEU A 265 7.80 -16.82 18.18
N LYS A 266 6.90 -17.75 18.49
CA LYS A 266 7.22 -19.19 18.58
C LYS A 266 6.29 -20.01 17.69
N ARG A 267 6.82 -21.06 17.07
CA ARG A 267 6.06 -22.03 16.26
C ARG A 267 5.28 -23.04 17.10
#